data_AF-A0A0H5CIG6-F1
#
_entry.id   AF-A0A0H5CIG6-F1
#
_cell.length_a   1.000
_cell.length_b   1.000
_cell.length_c   1.000
_cell.angle_alpha   90.00
_cell.angle_beta   90.00
_cell.angle_gamma   90.00
#
_symmetry.space_group_name_H-M   'P 1'
#
loop_
_entity.id
_entity.type
_entity.pdbx_description
1 polymer ?
#
loop_
_entity_poly.entity_id
_entity_poly.type
_entity_poly.pdbx_seq_one_letter_code
_entity_poly.pdbx_strand_id
1 'polypeptide(L)'
;MEEIRTGIAVATEKAQAGIAAISQASLQLDEARSALATATQGSGQADVAQAHGLLAEALQVLAGAQAAVQASITSAEGYAARL
;
A
#
# COMPACT_ATOMS: atom_id res chain seq x y z
N MET A 1 15.80 -28.50 -1.19
CA MET A 1 15.14 -27.86 -2.35
C MET A 1 13.67 -27.62 -2.07
N GLU A 2 12.90 -28.64 -1.66
CA GLU A 2 11.47 -28.48 -1.35
C GLU A 2 11.19 -27.46 -0.23
N GLU A 3 11.97 -27.48 0.85
CA GLU A 3 11.85 -26.52 1.96
C GLU A 3 12.00 -25.05 1.52
N ILE A 4 12.85 -24.79 0.52
CA ILE A 4 13.04 -23.44 -0.05
C ILE A 4 11.78 -23.02 -0.82
N ARG A 5 11.19 -23.92 -1.62
CA ARG A 5 9.95 -23.66 -2.36
C ARG A 5 8.78 -23.41 -1.41
N THR A 6 8.66 -24.21 -0.34
CA THR A 6 7.66 -23.99 0.71
C THR A 6 7.85 -22.65 1.41
N GLY A 7 9.08 -22.29 1.77
CA GLY A 7 9.38 -21.00 2.39
C GLY A 7 9.02 -19.81 1.50
N ILE A 8 9.29 -19.91 0.19
CA ILE A 8 8.90 -18.89 -0.80
C ILE A 8 7.37 -18.79 -0.91
N ALA A 9 6.66 -19.92 -0.95
CA ALA A 9 5.20 -19.92 -1.00
C ALA A 9 4.59 -19.19 0.21
N VAL A 10 5.09 -19.45 1.43
CA VAL A 10 4.66 -18.77 2.65
C VAL A 10 4.98 -17.27 2.61
N ALA A 11 6.16 -16.89 2.11
CA ALA A 11 6.53 -15.48 1.95
C ALA A 11 5.61 -14.76 0.96
N THR A 12 5.31 -15.38 -0.18
CA THR A 12 4.38 -14.86 -1.19
C THR A 12 2.97 -14.69 -0.62
N GLU A 13 2.45 -15.68 0.09
CA GLU A 13 1.13 -15.61 0.73
C GLU A 13 1.03 -14.41 1.68
N LYS A 14 2.04 -14.22 2.55
CA LYS A 14 2.10 -13.09 3.47
C LYS A 14 2.22 -11.76 2.74
N ALA A 15 3.01 -11.70 1.67
CA ALA A 15 3.16 -10.50 0.85
C ALA A 15 1.84 -10.12 0.15
N GLN A 16 1.09 -11.10 -0.37
CA GLN A 16 -0.23 -10.89 -0.94
C GLN A 16 -1.24 -10.38 0.10
N ALA A 17 -1.23 -10.94 1.31
CA ALA A 17 -2.03 -10.41 2.42
C ALA A 17 -1.65 -8.95 2.76
N GLY A 18 -0.35 -8.62 2.70
CA GLY A 18 0.14 -7.25 2.84
C GLY A 18 -0.39 -6.31 1.76
N ILE A 19 -0.41 -6.73 0.49
CA ILE A 19 -0.99 -5.97 -0.62
C ILE A 19 -2.48 -5.68 -0.38
N ALA A 20 -3.24 -6.68 0.09
CA ALA A 20 -4.65 -6.50 0.43
C ALA A 20 -4.84 -5.46 1.53
N ALA A 21 -4.02 -5.51 2.60
CA ALA A 21 -4.06 -4.53 3.68
C ALA A 21 -3.69 -3.12 3.20
N ILE A 22 -2.68 -2.99 2.33
CA ILE A 22 -2.33 -1.70 1.70
C ILE A 22 -3.49 -1.15 0.87
N SER A 23 -4.14 -2.00 0.07
CA SER A 23 -5.30 -1.59 -0.74
C SER A 23 -6.46 -1.11 0.14
N GLN A 24 -6.71 -1.80 1.26
CA GLN A 24 -7.73 -1.38 2.23
C GLN A 24 -7.37 -0.04 2.88
N ALA A 25 -6.11 0.16 3.28
CA ALA A 25 -5.64 1.41 3.85
C ALA A 25 -5.79 2.57 2.85
N SER A 26 -5.43 2.36 1.58
CA SER A 26 -5.60 3.37 0.53
C SER A 26 -7.06 3.80 0.36
N LEU A 27 -8.01 2.85 0.41
CA LEU A 27 -9.44 3.16 0.35
C LEU A 27 -9.87 4.05 1.53
N GLN A 28 -9.48 3.67 2.75
CA GLN A 28 -9.81 4.43 3.97
C GLN A 28 -9.21 5.84 3.96
N LEU A 29 -8.01 6.00 3.41
CA LEU A 29 -7.38 7.33 3.28
C LEU A 29 -8.07 8.21 2.23
N ASP A 30 -8.55 7.65 1.12
CA ASP A 30 -9.32 8.43 0.13
C ASP A 30 -10.70 8.84 0.67
N GLU A 31 -11.35 7.96 1.45
CA GLU A 31 -12.56 8.30 2.21
C GLU A 31 -12.30 9.42 3.21
N ALA A 32 -11.21 9.34 3.99
CA ALA A 32 -10.80 10.37 4.93
C ALA A 32 -10.52 11.71 4.23
N ARG A 33 -9.87 11.68 3.06
CA ARG A 33 -9.62 12.87 2.23
C ARG A 33 -10.92 13.52 1.77
N SER A 34 -11.90 12.71 1.34
CA SER A 34 -13.21 13.19 0.90
C SER A 34 -14.03 13.78 2.05
N ALA A 35 -14.00 13.12 3.22
CA ALA A 35 -14.64 13.62 4.43
C ALA A 35 -14.03 14.94 4.90
N LEU A 36 -12.69 15.06 4.90
CA LEU A 36 -11.99 16.28 5.25
C LEU A 36 -12.31 17.42 4.26
N ALA A 37 -12.33 17.13 2.97
CA ALA A 37 -12.66 18.12 1.94
C ALA A 37 -14.08 18.67 2.15
N THR A 38 -15.01 17.80 2.57
CA THR A 38 -16.39 18.19 2.88
C THR A 38 -16.49 19.03 4.15
N ALA A 39 -15.80 18.60 5.22
CA ALA A 39 -15.82 19.30 6.51
C ALA A 39 -15.16 20.68 6.47
N THR A 40 -14.28 20.91 5.48
CA THR A 40 -13.49 22.14 5.36
C THR A 40 -13.90 23.01 4.17
N GLN A 41 -15.04 22.71 3.53
CA GLN A 41 -15.58 23.54 2.45
C GLN A 41 -15.75 25.00 2.93
N GLY A 42 -15.22 25.94 2.14
CA GLY A 42 -15.25 27.37 2.49
C GLY A 42 -14.19 27.80 3.52
N SER A 43 -13.37 26.88 4.03
CA SER A 43 -12.22 27.21 4.87
C SER A 43 -11.00 27.57 4.01
N GLY A 44 -10.37 28.70 4.30
CA GLY A 44 -9.08 29.11 3.73
C GLY A 44 -7.89 28.88 4.67
N GLN A 45 -8.06 28.07 5.73
CA GLN A 45 -7.02 27.89 6.75
C GLN A 45 -5.85 27.05 6.24
N ALA A 46 -4.62 27.45 6.61
CA ALA A 46 -3.39 26.77 6.21
C ALA A 46 -3.33 25.31 6.69
N ASP A 47 -3.84 25.02 7.90
CA ASP A 47 -3.83 23.69 8.49
C ASP A 47 -4.65 22.68 7.67
N VAL A 48 -5.74 23.13 7.04
CA VAL A 48 -6.56 22.31 6.13
C VAL A 48 -5.78 21.92 4.89
N ALA A 49 -5.09 22.89 4.27
CA ALA A 49 -4.26 22.64 3.10
C ALA A 49 -3.11 21.66 3.43
N GLN A 50 -2.48 21.82 4.60
CA GLN A 50 -1.45 20.90 5.08
C GLN A 50 -2.00 19.47 5.27
N ALA A 51 -3.16 19.32 5.92
CA ALA A 51 -3.77 18.02 6.15
C ALA A 51 -4.12 17.30 4.83
N HIS A 52 -4.63 18.02 3.83
CA HIS A 52 -4.84 17.47 2.49
C HIS A 52 -3.54 17.01 1.82
N GLY A 53 -2.47 17.78 1.95
CA GLY A 53 -1.15 17.41 1.45
C GLY A 53 -0.62 16.12 2.07
N LEU A 54 -0.72 15.99 3.40
CA LEU A 54 -0.26 14.80 4.12
C LEU A 54 -1.05 13.53 3.72
N LEU A 55 -2.36 13.65 3.50
CA LEU A 55 -3.17 12.52 3.00
C LEU A 55 -2.77 12.11 1.59
N ALA A 56 -2.49 13.08 0.71
CA ALA A 56 -2.01 12.80 -0.64
C ALA A 56 -0.62 12.11 -0.63
N GLU A 57 0.30 12.57 0.22
CA GLU A 57 1.61 11.94 0.42
C GLU A 57 1.45 10.50 0.92
N ALA A 58 0.60 10.27 1.92
CA ALA A 58 0.35 8.93 2.46
C ALA A 58 -0.16 7.96 1.37
N LEU A 59 -1.08 8.40 0.51
CA LEU A 59 -1.56 7.61 -0.64
C LEU A 59 -0.43 7.26 -1.62
N GLN A 60 0.48 8.21 -1.89
CA GLN A 60 1.65 7.95 -2.74
C GLN A 60 2.61 6.93 -2.11
N VAL A 61 2.85 7.04 -0.79
CA VAL A 61 3.69 6.09 -0.05
C VAL A 61 3.09 4.68 -0.11
N LEU A 62 1.78 4.54 0.09
CA LEU A 62 1.10 3.25 -0.01
C LEU A 62 1.20 2.64 -1.41
N ALA A 63 1.06 3.44 -2.47
CA ALA A 63 1.24 2.98 -3.83
C ALA A 63 2.67 2.46 -4.08
N GLY A 64 3.68 3.19 -3.59
CA GLY A 64 5.09 2.76 -3.65
C GLY A 64 5.34 1.45 -2.89
N ALA A 65 4.78 1.32 -1.69
CA ALA A 65 4.87 0.10 -0.89
C ALA A 65 4.23 -1.10 -1.61
N GLN A 66 3.04 -0.92 -2.20
CA GLN A 66 2.38 -1.98 -2.96
C GLN A 66 3.24 -2.46 -4.14
N ALA A 67 3.83 -1.53 -4.90
CA ALA A 67 4.71 -1.86 -6.02
C ALA A 67 5.96 -2.62 -5.57
N ALA A 68 6.59 -2.21 -4.46
CA ALA A 68 7.76 -2.88 -3.90
C ALA A 68 7.44 -4.31 -3.44
N VAL A 69 6.28 -4.52 -2.80
CA VAL A 69 5.82 -5.85 -2.38
C VAL A 69 5.51 -6.73 -3.60
N GLN A 70 4.88 -6.19 -4.64
CA GLN A 70 4.62 -6.96 -5.88
C GLN A 70 5.91 -7.37 -6.59
N ALA A 71 6.91 -6.48 -6.61
CA ALA A 71 8.23 -6.77 -7.17
C ALA A 71 8.95 -7.86 -6.37
N SER A 72 8.85 -7.85 -5.04
CA SER A 72 9.47 -8.87 -4.18
C SER A 72 8.85 -10.26 -4.39
N ILE A 73 7.53 -10.35 -4.53
CA ILE A 73 6.82 -11.58 -4.92
C ILE A 73 7.38 -12.13 -6.24
N THR A 74 7.40 -11.28 -7.27
CA THR A 74 7.88 -11.66 -8.61
C THR A 74 9.31 -12.18 -8.57
N SER A 75 10.18 -11.52 -7.81
CA SER A 75 11.57 -11.94 -7.63
C SER A 75 11.68 -13.29 -6.92
N ALA A 76 10.89 -13.51 -5.86
CA ALA A 76 10.91 -14.74 -5.08
C ALA A 76 10.38 -15.93 -5.88
N GLU A 77 9.27 -15.76 -6.60
CA GLU A 77 8.70 -16.78 -7.50
C GLU A 77 9.65 -17.10 -8.65
N GLY A 78 10.28 -16.08 -9.25
CA GLY A 78 11.27 -16.27 -10.30
C GLY A 78 12.51 -17.06 -9.85
N TYR A 79 12.89 -16.94 -8.57
CA TYR A 79 13.93 -17.78 -7.99
C TYR A 79 13.44 -19.22 -7.78
N ALA A 80 12.24 -19.43 -7.23
CA ALA A 80 11.67 -20.76 -7.05
C ALA A 80 11.51 -21.54 -8.36
N ALA A 81 11.17 -20.86 -9.47
CA ALA A 81 11.01 -21.47 -10.79
C ALA A 81 12.31 -21.97 -11.42
N ARG A 82 13.46 -21.45 -10.99
CA ARG A 82 14.79 -21.87 -11.46
C ARG A 82 15.44 -22.95 -10.58
N LEU A 83 14.85 -23.22 -9.40
CA LEU A 83 15.29 -24.26 -8.46
C LEU A 83 14.93 -25.65 -8.96
#